data_AF-A0A142FW14-F1
#
_entry.id   AF-A0A142FW14-F1
#
_cell.length_a   1.000
_cell.length_b   1.000
_cell.length_c   1.000
_cell.angle_alpha   90.00
_cell.angle_beta   90.00
_cell.angle_gamma   90.00
#
_symmetry.space_group_name_H-M   'P 1'
#
loop_
_entity.id
_entity.type
_entity.pdbx_description
1 polymer ?
#
loop_
_entity_poly.entity_id
_entity_poly.type
_entity_poly.pdbx_seq_one_letter_code
_entity_poly.pdbx_strand_id
1 'polypeptide(L)'
;MAVTSVALVAHDNKKKELVEWANENRTRLAPLRLYATGTTGRLLKESLQRDDLHSLLSGPLGGDQQIGAKIAEGEIDLLVFFWDPLEPQPHDPDIKALLRIAALWNIPVACNRATAEFVLTSAYMTDDNHRSQKPDFSDYTGRKVR
;
A
#
# COMPACT_ATOMS: atom_id res chain seq x y z
N MET A 1 -5.88 -14.93 7.26
CA MET A 1 -4.98 -14.16 8.14
C MET A 1 -5.43 -12.74 7.96
N ALA A 2 -5.69 -12.08 9.08
CA ALA A 2 -6.05 -10.67 9.10
C ALA A 2 -5.02 -9.83 8.33
N VAL A 3 -5.37 -8.60 7.99
CA VAL A 3 -4.40 -7.67 7.39
C VAL A 3 -3.27 -7.46 8.39
N THR A 4 -2.04 -7.85 8.02
CA THR A 4 -0.86 -7.74 8.91
C THR A 4 0.14 -6.70 8.43
N SER A 5 0.02 -6.27 7.18
CA SER A 5 0.99 -5.40 6.51
C SER A 5 0.29 -4.36 5.66
N VAL A 6 0.82 -3.13 5.65
CA VAL A 6 0.28 -2.04 4.85
C VAL A 6 1.41 -1.22 4.22
N ALA A 7 1.25 -0.92 2.94
CA ALA A 7 2.04 0.08 2.23
C ALA A 7 1.36 1.45 2.29
N LEU A 8 2.13 2.47 2.67
CA LEU A 8 1.72 3.86 2.81
C LEU A 8 2.51 4.70 1.80
N VAL A 9 1.82 5.21 0.77
CA VAL A 9 2.41 5.97 -0.34
C VAL A 9 1.64 7.27 -0.51
N ALA A 10 2.35 8.36 -0.82
CA ALA A 10 1.71 9.63 -1.14
C ALA A 10 2.55 10.47 -2.11
N HIS A 11 1.88 11.16 -3.03
CA HIS A 11 2.51 12.26 -3.79
C HIS A 11 2.85 13.41 -2.85
N ASP A 12 3.74 14.31 -3.28
CA ASP A 12 4.27 15.38 -2.43
C ASP A 12 3.16 16.23 -1.78
N ASN A 13 2.17 16.67 -2.56
CA ASN A 13 1.03 17.45 -2.07
C ASN A 13 0.08 16.66 -1.14
N LYS A 14 0.24 15.34 -1.07
CA LYS A 14 -0.59 14.43 -0.29
C LYS A 14 0.10 13.86 0.94
N LYS A 15 1.41 14.07 1.09
CA LYS A 15 2.20 13.55 2.23
C LYS A 15 1.69 14.07 3.57
N LYS A 16 1.35 15.35 3.65
CA LYS A 16 0.78 15.94 4.88
C LYS A 16 -0.53 15.27 5.27
N GLU A 17 -1.44 15.13 4.31
CA GLU A 17 -2.74 14.46 4.50
C GLU A 17 -2.56 13.00 4.97
N LEU A 18 -1.62 12.26 4.37
CA LEU A 18 -1.32 10.88 4.76
C LEU A 18 -0.74 10.78 6.18
N VAL A 19 0.18 11.68 6.54
CA VAL A 19 0.78 11.70 7.89
C VAL A 19 -0.27 12.04 8.95
N GLU A 20 -1.12 13.03 8.70
CA GLU A 20 -2.24 13.39 9.60
C GLU A 20 -3.17 12.19 9.81
N TRP A 21 -3.62 11.57 8.71
CA TRP A 21 -4.45 10.36 8.76
C TRP A 21 -3.78 9.22 9.54
N ALA A 22 -2.48 9.00 9.33
CA ALA A 22 -1.75 7.95 10.03
C ALA A 22 -1.63 8.21 11.55
N ASN A 23 -1.46 9.46 11.98
CA ASN A 23 -1.43 9.81 13.40
C ASN A 23 -2.79 9.57 14.07
N GLU A 24 -3.87 10.00 13.44
CA GLU A 24 -5.24 9.80 13.94
C GLU A 24 -5.56 8.30 14.09
N ASN A 25 -4.95 7.47 13.24
CA ASN A 25 -5.13 6.03 13.22
C ASN A 25 -3.97 5.24 13.86
N ARG A 26 -3.09 5.89 14.63
CA ARG A 26 -1.86 5.28 15.18
C ARG A 26 -2.13 3.96 15.91
N THR A 27 -3.20 3.89 16.69
CA THR A 27 -3.57 2.66 17.44
C THR A 27 -3.93 1.49 16.51
N ARG A 28 -4.61 1.76 15.39
CA ARG A 28 -4.97 0.73 14.40
C ARG A 28 -3.79 0.31 13.53
N LEU A 29 -2.85 1.23 13.29
CA LEU A 29 -1.62 0.96 12.55
C LEU A 29 -0.53 0.31 13.42
N ALA A 30 -0.60 0.45 14.75
CA ALA A 30 0.37 -0.10 15.69
C ALA A 30 0.66 -1.61 15.51
N PRO A 31 -0.34 -2.50 15.37
CA PRO A 31 -0.07 -3.93 15.18
C PRO A 31 0.42 -4.29 13.76
N LEU A 32 0.33 -3.36 12.80
CA LEU A 32 0.68 -3.63 11.41
C LEU A 32 2.17 -3.40 11.15
N ARG A 33 2.72 -4.21 10.23
CA ARG A 33 4.00 -3.91 9.59
C ARG A 33 3.79 -2.80 8.56
N LEU A 34 4.50 -1.69 8.73
CA LEU A 34 4.37 -0.52 7.86
C LEU A 34 5.50 -0.50 6.82
N TYR A 35 5.13 -0.35 5.56
CA TYR A 35 6.03 -0.08 4.45
C TYR A 35 5.72 1.30 3.87
N ALA A 36 6.72 2.07 3.47
CA ALA A 36 6.49 3.35 2.78
C ALA A 36 7.67 3.71 1.87
N THR A 37 7.40 4.50 0.83
CA THR A 37 8.45 5.01 -0.07
C THR A 37 9.24 6.15 0.59
N GLY A 38 10.50 6.32 0.18
CA GLY A 38 11.54 7.17 0.79
C GLY A 38 11.05 8.31 1.70
N THR A 39 10.67 9.46 1.11
CA THR A 39 10.29 10.65 1.86
C THR A 39 9.06 10.43 2.74
N THR A 40 8.05 9.69 2.25
CA THR A 40 6.84 9.36 3.02
C THR A 40 7.20 8.54 4.27
N GLY A 41 8.06 7.54 4.12
CA GLY A 41 8.53 6.72 5.23
C GLY A 41 9.27 7.53 6.28
N ARG A 42 10.15 8.46 5.88
CA ARG A 42 10.85 9.34 6.82
C ARG A 42 9.88 10.17 7.66
N LEU A 43 8.90 10.84 7.02
CA LEU A 43 7.90 11.65 7.72
C LEU A 43 7.04 10.81 8.68
N LEU A 44 6.67 9.59 8.27
CA LEU A 44 5.89 8.68 9.12
C LEU A 44 6.69 8.15 10.30
N LYS A 45 7.98 7.84 10.14
CA LYS A 45 8.85 7.43 11.26
C LYS A 45 8.92 8.51 12.34
N GLU A 46 9.19 9.74 11.92
CA GLU A 46 9.27 10.90 12.81
C GLU A 46 7.94 11.12 13.52
N SER A 47 6.83 11.11 12.77
CA SER A 47 5.51 11.44 13.32
C SER A 47 4.91 10.34 14.20
N LEU A 48 5.03 9.07 13.79
CA LEU A 48 4.47 7.93 14.52
C LEU A 48 5.43 7.39 15.59
N GLN A 49 6.69 7.87 15.62
CA GLN A 49 7.77 7.37 16.47
C GLN A 49 7.91 5.84 16.31
N ARG A 50 8.00 5.39 15.06
CA ARG A 50 8.01 3.97 14.63
C ARG A 50 9.27 3.66 13.83
N ASP A 51 10.38 3.35 14.50
CA ASP A 51 11.66 3.10 13.82
C ASP A 51 11.67 1.82 12.96
N ASP A 52 10.78 0.87 13.30
CA ASP A 52 10.55 -0.40 12.61
C ASP A 52 9.76 -0.28 11.31
N LEU A 53 9.31 0.93 10.92
CA LEU A 53 8.73 1.16 9.60
C LEU A 53 9.78 0.88 8.50
N HIS A 54 9.40 0.10 7.49
CA HIS A 54 10.28 -0.24 6.37
C HIS A 54 10.23 0.84 5.30
N SER A 55 11.28 1.68 5.25
CA SER A 55 11.45 2.68 4.20
C SER A 55 12.08 2.06 2.95
N LEU A 56 11.35 2.14 1.84
CA LEU A 56 11.78 1.74 0.51
C LEU A 56 12.39 2.93 -0.24
N LEU A 57 12.78 2.73 -1.50
CA LEU A 57 13.23 3.83 -2.35
C LEU A 57 12.11 4.86 -2.56
N SER A 58 12.49 6.05 -3.03
CA SER A 58 11.51 7.02 -3.52
C SER A 58 10.72 6.40 -4.69
N GLY A 59 9.42 6.70 -4.80
CA GLY A 59 8.56 6.17 -5.87
C GLY A 59 9.20 6.29 -7.27
N PRO A 60 9.55 7.52 -7.72
CA PRO A 60 10.22 7.77 -9.00
C PRO A 60 11.58 7.06 -9.19
N LEU A 61 12.21 6.59 -8.11
CA LEU A 61 13.49 5.90 -8.13
C LEU A 61 13.33 4.37 -8.01
N GLY A 62 12.12 3.85 -8.22
CA GLY A 62 11.81 2.42 -8.20
C GLY A 62 11.11 1.94 -6.92
N GLY A 63 10.78 2.83 -5.98
CA GLY A 63 10.05 2.48 -4.76
C GLY A 63 8.68 1.85 -5.04
N ASP A 64 7.98 2.34 -6.06
CA ASP A 64 6.66 1.81 -6.44
C ASP A 64 6.76 0.38 -6.98
N GLN A 65 7.85 0.07 -7.69
CA GLN A 65 8.14 -1.29 -8.17
C GLN A 65 8.53 -2.23 -7.03
N GLN A 66 9.26 -1.74 -6.02
CA GLN A 66 9.54 -2.52 -4.81
C GLN A 66 8.24 -2.88 -4.06
N ILE A 67 7.30 -1.95 -3.96
CA ILE A 67 5.97 -2.22 -3.39
C ILE A 67 5.22 -3.22 -4.26
N GLY A 68 5.21 -3.05 -5.58
CA GLY A 68 4.56 -3.98 -6.50
C GLY A 68 5.10 -5.41 -6.39
N ALA A 69 6.41 -5.59 -6.26
CA ALA A 69 7.04 -6.88 -6.01
C ALA A 69 6.54 -7.52 -4.71
N LYS A 70 6.54 -6.74 -3.61
CA LYS A 70 6.07 -7.19 -2.30
C LYS A 70 4.58 -7.55 -2.27
N ILE A 71 3.74 -6.85 -3.03
CA ILE A 71 2.34 -7.25 -3.24
C ILE A 71 2.27 -8.63 -3.91
N ALA A 72 3.04 -8.84 -4.98
CA ALA A 72 3.05 -10.11 -5.70
C ALA A 72 3.63 -11.28 -4.89
N GLU A 73 4.57 -10.99 -3.99
CA GLU A 73 5.14 -11.95 -3.02
C GLU A 73 4.20 -12.23 -1.84
N GLY A 74 3.11 -11.46 -1.71
CA GLY A 74 2.16 -11.57 -0.60
C GLY A 74 2.68 -11.02 0.73
N GLU A 75 3.65 -10.10 0.69
CA GLU A 75 4.20 -9.40 1.87
C GLU A 75 3.43 -8.12 2.23
N ILE A 76 2.57 -7.62 1.34
CA ILE A 76 1.73 -6.44 1.54
C ILE A 76 0.26 -6.83 1.34
N ASP A 77 -0.52 -6.70 2.40
CA ASP A 77 -1.94 -7.05 2.45
C ASP A 77 -2.86 -5.87 2.11
N LEU A 78 -2.39 -4.64 2.28
CA LEU A 78 -3.15 -3.40 2.08
C LEU A 78 -2.28 -2.33 1.43
N LEU A 79 -2.81 -1.65 0.42
CA LEU A 79 -2.20 -0.46 -0.17
C LEU A 79 -3.01 0.79 0.16
N VAL A 80 -2.41 1.76 0.85
CA VAL A 80 -2.92 3.12 0.99
C VAL A 80 -2.04 4.04 0.16
N PHE A 81 -2.58 4.57 -0.93
CA PHE A 81 -1.86 5.43 -1.85
C PHE A 81 -2.63 6.74 -2.07
N PHE A 82 -2.25 7.80 -1.34
CA PHE A 82 -2.79 9.14 -1.57
C PHE A 82 -2.06 9.81 -2.73
N TRP A 83 -2.58 9.60 -3.93
CA TRP A 83 -2.08 10.24 -5.14
C TRP A 83 -2.78 11.58 -5.39
N ASP A 84 -2.09 12.48 -6.08
CA ASP A 84 -2.60 13.78 -6.51
C ASP A 84 -3.31 13.64 -7.87
N PRO A 85 -4.63 13.90 -7.95
CA PRO A 85 -5.38 13.76 -9.19
C PRO A 85 -5.29 14.98 -10.12
N LEU A 86 -4.67 16.07 -9.69
CA LEU A 86 -4.59 17.31 -10.45
C LEU A 86 -3.20 17.54 -11.05
N GLU A 87 -2.15 17.09 -10.38
CA GLU A 87 -0.77 17.27 -10.84
C GLU A 87 -0.22 16.04 -11.58
N PRO A 88 0.26 16.21 -12.83
CA PRO A 88 0.86 15.12 -13.58
C PRO A 88 2.15 14.65 -12.90
N GLN A 89 2.33 13.34 -12.75
CA GLN A 89 3.56 12.80 -12.18
C GLN A 89 4.48 12.24 -13.27
N PRO A 90 5.80 12.48 -13.19
CA PRO A 90 6.78 11.87 -14.10
C PRO A 90 6.76 10.33 -14.07
N HIS A 91 6.24 9.75 -12.99
CA HIS A 91 6.14 8.32 -12.73
C HIS A 91 4.69 7.81 -12.81
N ASP A 92 3.79 8.52 -13.52
CA ASP A 92 2.41 8.07 -13.81
C ASP A 92 2.31 6.61 -14.32
N PRO A 93 3.21 6.13 -15.20
CA PRO A 93 3.22 4.72 -15.61
C PRO A 93 3.38 3.75 -14.44
N ASP A 94 4.21 4.11 -13.46
CA ASP A 94 4.51 3.29 -12.28
C ASP A 94 3.30 3.24 -11.34
N ILE A 95 2.57 4.35 -11.17
CA ILE A 95 1.30 4.40 -10.43
C ILE A 95 0.29 3.41 -11.03
N LYS A 96 0.10 3.46 -12.35
CA LYS A 96 -0.82 2.56 -13.06
C LYS A 96 -0.37 1.11 -12.94
N ALA A 97 0.93 0.84 -13.03
CA ALA A 97 1.48 -0.50 -12.88
C ALA A 97 1.26 -1.05 -11.45
N LEU A 98 1.45 -0.22 -10.42
CA LEU A 98 1.23 -0.58 -9.03
C LEU A 98 -0.25 -0.89 -8.75
N LEU A 99 -1.17 -0.01 -9.16
CA LEU A 99 -2.61 -0.22 -9.00
C LEU A 99 -3.09 -1.46 -9.75
N ARG A 100 -2.56 -1.70 -10.96
CA ARG A 100 -2.83 -2.92 -11.73
C ARG A 100 -2.38 -4.18 -10.99
N ILE A 101 -1.21 -4.15 -10.33
CA ILE A 101 -0.73 -5.29 -9.52
C ILE A 101 -1.60 -5.51 -8.29
N ALA A 102 -1.98 -4.44 -7.59
CA ALA A 102 -2.86 -4.56 -6.43
C ALA A 102 -4.22 -5.17 -6.80
N ALA A 103 -4.80 -4.73 -7.93
CA ALA A 103 -6.02 -5.30 -8.49
C ALA A 103 -5.83 -6.76 -8.93
N LEU A 104 -4.70 -7.07 -9.59
CA LEU A 104 -4.38 -8.42 -10.03
C LEU A 104 -4.34 -9.39 -8.85
N TRP A 105 -3.72 -9.01 -7.72
CA TRP A 105 -3.59 -9.85 -6.53
C TRP A 105 -4.75 -9.72 -5.53
N ASN A 106 -5.77 -8.92 -5.88
CA ASN A 106 -6.99 -8.74 -5.10
C ASN A 106 -6.72 -8.29 -3.64
N ILE A 107 -5.81 -7.34 -3.47
CA ILE A 107 -5.61 -6.68 -2.16
C ILE A 107 -6.49 -5.43 -2.06
N PRO A 108 -6.98 -5.07 -0.86
CA PRO A 108 -7.64 -3.79 -0.65
C PRO A 108 -6.72 -2.61 -1.02
N VAL A 109 -7.31 -1.60 -1.68
CA VAL A 109 -6.62 -0.38 -2.08
C VAL A 109 -7.43 0.83 -1.63
N ALA A 110 -6.77 1.77 -0.96
CA ALA A 110 -7.31 3.08 -0.64
C ALA A 110 -6.53 4.17 -1.37
N CYS A 111 -7.18 4.81 -2.34
CA CYS A 111 -6.57 5.86 -3.17
C CYS A 111 -6.76 7.28 -2.59
N ASN A 112 -7.52 7.41 -1.52
CA ASN A 112 -7.82 8.66 -0.85
C ASN A 112 -8.17 8.39 0.62
N ARG A 113 -8.29 9.47 1.40
CA ARG A 113 -8.57 9.39 2.83
C ARG A 113 -9.88 8.70 3.17
N ALA A 114 -10.98 9.03 2.46
CA ALA A 114 -12.28 8.43 2.73
C ALA A 114 -12.25 6.90 2.57
N THR A 115 -11.66 6.39 1.49
CA THR A 115 -11.50 4.94 1.30
C THR A 115 -10.60 4.34 2.39
N ALA A 116 -9.53 5.03 2.79
CA ALA A 116 -8.64 4.55 3.84
C ALA A 116 -9.33 4.44 5.20
N GLU A 117 -10.21 5.39 5.55
CA GLU A 117 -11.04 5.36 6.76
C GLU A 117 -12.02 4.18 6.74
N PHE A 118 -12.71 3.94 5.62
CA PHE A 118 -13.61 2.78 5.48
C PHE A 118 -12.85 1.45 5.59
N VAL A 119 -11.70 1.33 4.91
CA VAL A 119 -10.92 0.10 4.90
C VAL A 119 -10.35 -0.20 6.29
N LEU A 120 -9.76 0.80 6.95
CA LEU A 120 -9.10 0.61 8.25
C LEU A 120 -10.08 0.37 9.42
N THR A 121 -11.36 0.71 9.23
CA THR A 121 -12.42 0.45 10.20
C THR A 121 -13.21 -0.84 9.92
N SER A 122 -12.94 -1.51 8.80
CA SER A 122 -13.58 -2.77 8.44
C SER A 122 -13.29 -3.86 9.48
N ALA A 123 -14.31 -4.67 9.81
CA ALA A 123 -14.16 -5.85 10.67
C ALA A 123 -13.14 -6.86 10.10
N TYR A 124 -12.96 -6.88 8.78
CA TYR A 124 -12.00 -7.77 8.12
C TYR A 124 -10.53 -7.40 8.34
N MET A 125 -10.24 -6.19 8.84
CA MET A 125 -8.87 -5.80 9.19
C MET A 125 -8.30 -6.68 10.31
N THR A 126 -9.16 -7.18 11.20
CA THR A 126 -8.75 -7.94 12.41
C THR A 126 -9.31 -9.35 12.44
N ASP A 127 -10.04 -9.78 11.42
CA ASP A 127 -10.61 -11.13 11.35
C ASP A 127 -9.61 -12.11 10.74
N ASP A 128 -9.05 -12.99 11.57
CA ASP A 128 -8.10 -14.01 11.12
C ASP A 128 -8.71 -15.06 10.18
N ASN A 129 -10.03 -15.22 10.22
CA ASN A 129 -10.78 -16.13 9.36
C ASN A 129 -11.07 -15.51 8.00
N HIS A 130 -11.04 -14.18 7.90
CA HIS A 130 -11.15 -13.50 6.62
C HIS A 130 -9.88 -13.70 5.79
N ARG A 131 -10.09 -13.98 4.50
CA ARG A 131 -9.03 -14.12 3.50
C ARG A 131 -9.54 -13.53 2.19
N SER A 132 -8.83 -12.54 1.65
CA SER A 132 -9.03 -12.15 0.26
C SER A 132 -8.82 -13.37 -0.63
N GLN A 133 -9.74 -13.60 -1.57
CA GLN A 133 -9.58 -14.66 -2.55
C GLN A 133 -8.39 -14.30 -3.43
N LYS A 134 -7.28 -15.02 -3.27
CA LYS A 134 -6.13 -14.88 -4.16
C LYS A 134 -6.50 -15.49 -5.51
N PRO A 135 -6.13 -14.85 -6.62
CA PRO A 135 -6.36 -15.40 -7.95
C PRO A 135 -5.55 -16.69 -8.13
N ASP A 136 -6.12 -17.65 -8.85
CA ASP A 136 -5.36 -18.79 -9.36
C ASP A 136 -4.80 -18.45 -10.75
N PHE A 137 -3.49 -18.59 -10.90
CA PHE A 137 -2.77 -18.35 -12.15
C PHE A 137 -2.31 -19.64 -12.84
N SER A 138 -2.81 -20.82 -12.42
CA SER A 138 -2.46 -22.11 -13.01
C SER A 138 -2.67 -22.14 -14.52
N ASP A 139 -3.79 -21.62 -15.01
CA ASP A 139 -4.13 -21.60 -16.44
C ASP A 139 -3.17 -20.70 -17.23
N TYR A 140 -2.79 -19.56 -16.65
CA TYR A 140 -1.86 -18.63 -17.27
C TYR A 140 -0.43 -19.16 -17.30
N THR A 141 0.02 -19.77 -16.21
CA THR A 141 1.39 -20.32 -16.08
C THR A 141 1.57 -21.64 -16.84
N GLY A 142 0.50 -22.43 -16.97
CA GLY A 142 0.48 -23.69 -17.72
C GLY A 142 0.24 -23.55 -19.23
N ARG A 143 -0.03 -22.34 -19.74
CA ARG A 143 -0.29 -22.14 -21.17
C ARG A 143 0.95 -22.45 -22.02
N LYS A 144 0.77 -23.14 -23.14
CA LYS A 144 1.84 -23.28 -24.15
C LYS A 144 2.14 -21.92 -24.76
N VAL A 145 3.41 -21.51 -24.71
CA VAL A 145 3.89 -20.35 -25.47
C VAL A 145 3.89 -20.76 -26.95
N ARG A 146 3.18 -20.02 -27.79
CA ARG A 146 3.17 -20.22 -29.25
C ARG A 146 4.34 -19.48 -29.88
#